data_AF-A0A7U9Q0S9-F1
#
_entry.id   AF-A0A7U9Q0S9-F1
#
_cell.length_a   1.000
_cell.length_b   1.000
_cell.length_c   1.000
_cell.angle_alpha   90.00
_cell.angle_beta   90.00
_cell.angle_gamma   90.00
#
_symmetry.space_group_name_H-M   'P 1'
#
loop_
_entity.id
_entity.type
_entity.pdbx_description
1 polymer ?
#
loop_
_entity_poly.entity_id
_entity_poly.type
_entity_poly.pdbx_seq_one_letter_code
_entity_poly.pdbx_strand_id
1 'polypeptide(L)'
;MLDWTDAVTGDPAEDVAGLAISVGAVAAVRIAEAAGFDRGGCARALQLARCDTLTLLSDRLRGIDDSPLPLLRAQLRRAWEPTPLDGPAEA
;
A
#
# COMPACT_ATOMS: atom_id res chain seq x y z
N MET A 1 12.48 9.56 12.09
CA MET A 1 11.96 8.17 12.06
C MET A 1 12.74 7.40 13.12
N LEU A 2 12.07 6.97 14.21
CA LEU A 2 12.73 6.36 15.38
C LEU A 2 12.06 5.04 15.82
N ASP A 3 11.17 4.48 14.99
CA ASP A 3 10.48 3.22 15.27
C ASP A 3 10.84 2.21 14.18
N TRP A 4 11.95 1.50 14.41
CA TRP A 4 12.48 0.47 13.51
C TRP A 4 12.11 -0.94 13.97
N THR A 5 11.19 -1.05 14.94
CA THR A 5 10.88 -2.30 15.63
C THR A 5 10.40 -3.39 14.66
N ASP A 6 9.67 -2.98 13.62
CA ASP A 6 9.10 -3.88 12.60
C ASP A 6 9.89 -3.88 11.29
N ALA A 7 11.11 -3.32 11.26
CA ALA A 7 11.91 -3.30 10.05
C ALA A 7 12.46 -4.69 9.71
N VAL A 8 12.26 -5.11 8.46
CA VAL A 8 12.67 -6.43 7.96
C VAL A 8 13.44 -6.31 6.65
N THR A 9 14.20 -7.36 6.30
CA THR A 9 14.70 -7.50 4.93
C THR A 9 13.60 -8.15 4.08
N GLY A 10 13.13 -7.47 3.03
CA GLY A 10 12.00 -7.90 2.21
C GLY A 10 12.04 -7.34 0.79
N ASP A 11 10.93 -7.48 0.06
CA ASP A 11 10.79 -6.79 -1.23
C ASP A 11 10.64 -5.28 -0.96
N PRO A 12 11.43 -4.40 -1.58
CA PRO A 12 11.32 -2.94 -1.37
C PRO A 12 9.94 -2.37 -1.74
N ALA A 13 9.11 -3.13 -2.47
CA ALA A 13 7.71 -2.79 -2.68
C ALA A 13 6.88 -2.70 -1.38
N GLU A 14 7.30 -3.37 -0.30
CA GLU A 14 6.62 -3.33 1.01
C GLU A 14 6.62 -1.92 1.61
N ASP A 15 7.74 -1.18 1.50
CA ASP A 15 7.83 0.19 1.99
C ASP A 15 6.87 1.12 1.24
N VAL A 16 6.79 0.96 -0.10
CA VAL A 16 5.88 1.73 -0.95
C VAL A 16 4.43 1.35 -0.71
N ALA A 17 4.15 0.07 -0.43
CA ALA A 17 2.82 -0.39 -0.05
C ALA A 17 2.37 0.25 1.28
N GLY A 18 3.25 0.29 2.29
CA GLY A 18 3.02 0.98 3.55
C GLY A 18 2.77 2.48 3.38
N LEU A 19 3.47 3.13 2.44
CA LEU A 19 3.20 4.51 2.05
C LEU A 19 1.82 4.64 1.39
N ALA A 20 1.43 3.75 0.46
CA ALA A 20 0.14 3.81 -0.21
C ALA A 20 -1.03 3.71 0.80
N ILE A 21 -0.90 2.83 1.80
CA ILE A 21 -1.87 2.66 2.90
C ILE A 21 -1.93 3.93 3.78
N SER A 22 -0.78 4.54 4.04
CA SER A 22 -0.63 5.68 4.94
C SER A 22 -1.05 7.01 4.32
N VAL A 23 -0.68 7.27 3.06
CA VAL A 23 -0.80 8.60 2.43
C VAL A 23 -1.55 8.62 1.09
N GLY A 24 -1.93 7.46 0.52
CA GLY A 24 -2.60 7.38 -0.79
C GLY A 24 -1.73 6.77 -1.89
N ALA A 25 -2.33 5.99 -2.77
CA ALA A 25 -1.63 5.31 -3.87
C ALA A 25 -0.95 6.29 -4.82
N VAL A 26 -1.61 7.41 -5.14
CA VAL A 26 -1.04 8.43 -6.05
C VAL A 26 0.20 9.08 -5.45
N ALA A 27 0.14 9.43 -4.16
CA ALA A 27 1.28 10.03 -3.47
C ALA A 27 2.44 9.02 -3.33
N ALA A 28 2.13 7.77 -2.99
CA ALA A 28 3.13 6.71 -2.86
C ALA A 28 3.87 6.42 -4.17
N VAL A 29 3.15 6.34 -5.31
CA VAL A 29 3.79 6.16 -6.64
C VAL A 29 4.75 7.30 -6.94
N ARG A 30 4.34 8.56 -6.73
CA ARG A 30 5.21 9.71 -6.98
C ARG A 30 6.48 9.70 -6.11
N ILE A 31 6.34 9.28 -4.85
CA ILE A 31 7.48 9.14 -3.92
C ILE A 31 8.40 8.00 -4.39
N ALA A 32 7.84 6.86 -4.78
CA ALA A 32 8.59 5.70 -5.25
C ALA A 32 9.35 6.00 -6.56
N GLU A 33 8.71 6.67 -7.52
CA GLU A 33 9.35 7.12 -8.76
C GLU A 33 10.50 8.08 -8.47
N ALA A 34 10.30 9.04 -7.56
CA ALA A 34 11.36 9.95 -7.12
C ALA A 34 12.51 9.22 -6.40
N ALA A 35 12.23 8.07 -5.78
CA ALA A 35 13.23 7.19 -5.17
C ALA A 35 13.86 6.20 -6.17
N GLY A 36 13.47 6.22 -7.45
CA GLY A 36 14.07 5.41 -8.51
C GLY A 36 13.42 4.04 -8.74
N PHE A 37 12.22 3.80 -8.20
CA PHE A 37 11.46 2.59 -8.51
C PHE A 37 10.95 2.63 -9.95
N ASP A 38 10.99 1.48 -10.62
CA ASP A 38 10.42 1.32 -11.96
C ASP A 38 8.90 1.09 -11.90
N ARG A 39 8.26 1.14 -13.08
CA ARG A 39 6.81 0.92 -13.22
C ARG A 39 6.37 -0.42 -12.63
N GLY A 40 7.18 -1.47 -12.80
CA GLY A 40 6.89 -2.80 -12.30
C GLY A 40 6.90 -2.86 -10.77
N GLY A 41 7.91 -2.27 -10.13
CA GLY A 41 8.03 -2.16 -8.68
C GLY A 41 6.88 -1.37 -8.08
N CYS A 42 6.53 -0.22 -8.67
CA CYS A 42 5.36 0.56 -8.25
C CYS A 42 4.05 -0.24 -8.40
N ALA A 43 3.86 -0.96 -9.51
CA ALA A 43 2.66 -1.77 -9.72
C ALA A 43 2.55 -2.92 -8.71
N ARG A 44 3.66 -3.61 -8.40
CA ARG A 44 3.69 -4.64 -7.35
C ARG A 44 3.35 -4.07 -5.97
N ALA A 45 3.91 -2.92 -5.62
CA ALA A 45 3.62 -2.26 -4.35
C ALA A 45 2.14 -1.90 -4.20
N LEU A 46 1.51 -1.38 -5.25
CA LEU A 46 0.07 -1.09 -5.24
C LEU A 46 -0.77 -2.37 -5.11
N GLN A 47 -0.38 -3.45 -5.79
CA GLN A 47 -1.07 -4.73 -5.66
C GLN A 47 -0.98 -5.25 -4.21
N LEU A 48 0.20 -5.17 -3.60
CA LEU A 48 0.41 -5.56 -2.22
C LEU A 48 -0.46 -4.74 -1.26
N ALA A 49 -0.43 -3.39 -1.36
CA ALA A 49 -1.25 -2.52 -0.52
C ALA A 49 -2.76 -2.82 -0.62
N ARG A 50 -3.25 -3.16 -1.81
CA ARG A 50 -4.66 -3.54 -2.03
C ARG A 50 -4.98 -4.87 -1.35
N CYS A 51 -4.11 -5.86 -1.46
CA CYS A 51 -4.26 -7.15 -0.77
C CYS A 51 -4.23 -6.98 0.76
N ASP A 52 -3.30 -6.18 1.29
CA ASP A 52 -3.14 -5.97 2.73
C ASP A 52 -4.34 -5.25 3.33
N THR A 53 -4.82 -4.18 2.68
CA THR A 53 -6.00 -3.45 3.17
C THR A 53 -7.27 -4.30 3.15
N LEU A 54 -7.41 -5.20 2.18
CA LEU A 54 -8.50 -6.19 2.17
C LEU A 54 -8.35 -7.20 3.31
N THR A 55 -7.15 -7.71 3.55
CA THR A 55 -6.84 -8.66 4.63
C THR A 55 -7.14 -8.06 6.00
N LEU A 56 -6.60 -6.87 6.28
CA LEU A 56 -6.83 -6.13 7.53
C LEU A 56 -8.33 -5.87 7.78
N LEU A 57 -9.06 -5.43 6.76
CA LEU A 57 -10.50 -5.22 6.88
C LEU A 57 -11.23 -6.55 7.12
N SER A 58 -10.82 -7.64 6.47
CA SER A 58 -11.38 -8.98 6.66
C SER A 58 -11.20 -9.46 8.09
N ASP A 59 -10.00 -9.34 8.64
CA ASP A 59 -9.65 -9.77 9.99
C ASP A 59 -10.44 -8.98 11.03
N ARG A 60 -10.59 -7.67 10.82
CA ARG A 60 -11.41 -6.84 11.69
C ARG A 60 -12.90 -7.20 11.65
N LEU A 61 -13.43 -7.57 10.48
CA LEU A 61 -14.83 -8.01 10.32
C LEU A 61 -15.07 -9.40 10.92
N ARG A 62 -14.04 -10.25 10.98
CA ARG A 62 -14.08 -11.56 11.66
C ARG A 62 -13.82 -11.48 13.17
N GLY A 63 -13.42 -10.32 13.68
CA GLY A 63 -13.08 -10.12 15.09
C GLY A 63 -11.72 -10.71 15.49
N ILE A 64 -10.83 -10.93 14.51
CA ILE A 64 -9.45 -11.40 14.73
C ILE A 64 -8.54 -10.24 15.17
N ASP A 65 -8.83 -9.05 14.67
CA ASP A 65 -8.12 -7.80 14.95
C ASP A 65 -9.08 -6.75 15.52
N ASP A 66 -8.57 -5.80 16.31
CA ASP A 66 -9.37 -4.77 16.98
C ASP A 66 -9.19 -3.35 16.39
N SER A 67 -8.46 -3.21 15.29
CA SER A 67 -8.18 -1.93 14.65
C SER A 67 -9.45 -1.12 14.38
N PRO A 68 -9.42 0.22 14.49
CA PRO A 68 -10.60 1.04 14.28
C PRO A 68 -11.15 0.92 12.84
N LEU A 69 -12.41 0.52 12.67
CA LEU A 69 -13.06 0.43 11.35
C LEU A 69 -12.95 1.71 10.50
N PRO A 70 -13.06 2.94 11.05
CA PRO A 70 -12.86 4.16 10.26
C PRO A 70 -11.46 4.26 9.65
N LEU A 71 -10.42 3.79 10.37
CA LEU A 71 -9.03 3.76 9.88
C LEU A 71 -8.90 2.78 8.72
N LEU A 72 -9.35 1.54 8.89
CA LEU A 72 -9.26 0.50 7.85
C LEU A 72 -9.99 0.92 6.57
N ARG A 73 -11.14 1.57 6.70
CA ARG A 73 -11.87 2.13 5.55
C ARG A 73 -11.10 3.26 4.87
N ALA A 74 -10.38 4.09 5.63
CA ALA A 74 -9.55 5.16 5.06
C ALA A 74 -8.35 4.57 4.32
N GLN A 75 -7.66 3.59 4.92
CA GLN A 75 -6.56 2.86 4.32
C GLN A 75 -6.97 2.15 3.03
N LEU A 76 -8.11 1.46 3.03
CA LEU A 76 -8.67 0.84 1.83
C LEU A 76 -8.90 1.87 0.72
N ARG A 77 -9.53 3.02 1.03
CA ARG A 77 -9.74 4.07 0.03
C ARG A 77 -8.44 4.60 -0.55
N ARG A 78 -7.43 4.83 0.28
CA ARG A 78 -6.11 5.33 -0.13
C ARG A 78 -5.38 4.35 -1.06
N ALA A 79 -5.38 3.06 -0.71
CA ALA A 79 -4.73 2.01 -1.50
C ALA A 79 -5.43 1.76 -2.86
N TRP A 80 -6.72 2.10 -2.96
CA TRP A 80 -7.55 1.95 -4.16
C TRP A 80 -7.79 3.26 -4.91
N GLU A 81 -7.04 4.33 -4.59
CA GLU A 81 -7.03 5.53 -5.43
C GLU A 81 -6.62 5.15 -6.86
N PRO A 82 -7.34 5.62 -7.90
CA PRO A 82 -6.96 5.35 -9.28
C PRO A 82 -5.59 5.93 -9.61
N THR A 83 -4.75 5.12 -10.25
CA THR A 83 -3.40 5.50 -10.65
C THR A 83 -3.16 5.29 -12.14
N PRO A 84 -2.14 5.92 -12.74
CA PRO A 84 -1.73 5.63 -14.12
C PRO A 84 -1.31 4.16 -14.34
N LEU A 85 -1.06 3.40 -13.27
CA LEU A 85 -0.62 2.01 -13.32
C LEU A 85 -1.78 1.00 -13.46
N ASP A 86 -3.03 1.45 -13.32
CA ASP A 86 -4.22 0.60 -13.45
C ASP A 86 -4.64 0.36 -14.91
N GLY A 87 -4.05 1.12 -15.84
CA GLY A 87 -4.19 0.89 -17.27
C GLY A 87 -3.33 -0.27 -17.77
N PRO A 88 -3.55 -0.75 -19.00
CA PRO A 88 -2.71 -1.79 -19.58
C PRO A 88 -1.22 -1.41 -19.51
N ALA A 89 -0.36 -2.41 -19.30
CA ALA A 89 1.06 -2.23 -19.54
C ALA A 89 1.22 -1.75 -20.99
N GLU A 90 1.91 -0.64 -21.22
CA GLU A 90 2.18 -0.22 -22.59
C GLU A 90 3.07 -1.31 -23.21
N ALA A 91 2.65 -1.82 -24.37
CA ALA A 91 3.23 -2.96 -25.07
C ALA A 91 4.56 -2.61 -25.74
#